data_AF-A0A3P8S8N8-F1
#
_entry.id   AF-A0A3P8S8N8-F1
#
_cell.length_a   1.000
_cell.length_b   1.000
_cell.length_c   1.000
_cell.angle_alpha   90.00
_cell.angle_beta   90.00
_cell.angle_gamma   90.00
#
_symmetry.space_group_name_H-M   'P 1'
#
loop_
_entity.id
_entity.type
_entity.pdbx_description
1 polymer ?
#
loop_
_entity_poly.entity_id
_entity_poly.type
_entity_poly.pdbx_seq_one_letter_code
_entity_poly.pdbx_strand_id
1 'polypeptide(L)'
;SISCVQFLAPFNMGGVTGQVQFDSVNQTAAVSVSGAGSCASVNFSLRVFPVMYGHFAQPCSEANIGSSIFNFTADPSSNATINVSRLFENRTNLDDFSLSLQTCNGSNVCAVVSQGQTLLTRQARFTGPIAGNVYIRVNRGNANPRLLADLMIIGQVNASQTNITLH
;
A
#
# COMPACT_ATOMS: atom_id res chain seq x y z
N SER A 1 24.04 9.54 -10.12
CA SER A 1 22.90 9.20 -11.00
C SER A 1 21.62 9.20 -10.20
N ILE A 2 20.66 10.05 -10.53
CA ILE A 2 19.31 9.98 -9.97
C ILE A 2 18.62 8.88 -10.78
N SER A 3 18.56 7.67 -10.22
CA SER A 3 17.80 6.58 -10.83
C SER A 3 16.32 6.96 -10.81
N CYS A 4 15.65 6.91 -11.96
CA CYS A 4 14.20 7.08 -12.04
C CYS A 4 13.55 5.91 -11.32
N VAL A 5 13.17 6.14 -10.06
CA VAL A 5 12.57 5.13 -9.19
C VAL A 5 11.06 5.17 -9.43
N GLN A 6 10.57 4.14 -10.14
CA GLN A 6 9.16 3.94 -10.42
C GLN A 6 8.61 2.82 -9.54
N PHE A 7 7.41 3.02 -9.00
CA PHE A 7 6.67 2.02 -8.23
C PHE A 7 5.39 1.64 -8.96
N LEU A 8 5.03 0.36 -8.92
CA LEU A 8 3.85 -0.18 -9.59
C LEU A 8 2.93 -0.86 -8.57
N ALA A 9 1.63 -0.64 -8.74
CA ALA A 9 0.56 -1.30 -8.00
C ALA A 9 -0.39 -2.00 -8.99
N PRO A 10 -0.16 -3.29 -9.31
CA PRO A 10 -0.99 -4.02 -10.27
C PRO A 10 -2.29 -4.50 -9.62
N PHE A 11 -3.43 -4.10 -10.18
CA PHE A 11 -4.74 -4.57 -9.78
C PHE A 11 -5.17 -5.77 -10.61
N ASN A 12 -5.60 -6.82 -9.93
CA ASN A 12 -6.28 -7.98 -10.51
C ASN A 12 -7.17 -8.63 -9.43
N MET A 13 -8.26 -7.94 -9.06
CA MET A 13 -9.14 -8.36 -7.97
C MET A 13 -10.56 -7.86 -8.23
N GLY A 14 -11.57 -8.69 -7.96
CA GLY A 14 -12.97 -8.24 -7.94
C GLY A 14 -13.47 -7.67 -9.27
N GLY A 15 -12.94 -8.14 -10.39
CA GLY A 15 -13.25 -7.62 -11.74
C GLY A 15 -12.48 -6.36 -12.13
N VAL A 16 -11.70 -5.78 -11.21
CA VAL A 16 -10.81 -4.65 -11.49
C VAL A 16 -9.46 -5.15 -11.99
N THR A 17 -9.02 -4.64 -13.14
CA THR A 17 -7.71 -4.95 -13.74
C THR A 17 -6.95 -3.69 -14.13
N GLY A 18 -5.62 -3.78 -14.21
CA GLY A 18 -4.77 -2.68 -14.65
C GLY A 18 -3.72 -2.33 -13.59
N GLN A 19 -3.28 -1.08 -13.54
CA GLN A 19 -2.23 -0.67 -12.61
C GLN A 19 -2.26 0.82 -12.27
N VAL A 20 -1.59 1.15 -11.17
CA VAL A 20 -1.16 2.52 -10.88
C VAL A 20 0.35 2.56 -10.85
N GLN A 21 0.93 3.55 -11.53
CA GLN A 21 2.37 3.79 -11.57
C GLN A 21 2.69 5.10 -10.86
N PHE A 22 3.59 5.05 -9.88
CA PHE A 22 4.11 6.24 -9.21
C PHE A 22 5.51 6.56 -9.73
N ASP A 23 5.72 7.82 -10.10
CA ASP A 23 7.01 8.37 -10.47
C ASP A 23 7.51 9.25 -9.32
N SER A 24 8.60 8.82 -8.67
CA SER A 24 9.17 9.57 -7.53
C SER A 24 9.92 10.84 -7.93
N VAL A 25 10.35 10.95 -9.19
CA VAL A 25 11.10 12.11 -9.69
C VAL A 25 10.13 13.21 -10.09
N ASN A 26 9.13 12.87 -10.89
CA ASN A 26 8.08 13.80 -11.31
C ASN A 26 7.01 13.98 -10.22
N GLN A 27 7.03 13.13 -9.20
CA GLN A 27 6.08 13.10 -8.08
C GLN A 27 4.63 13.00 -8.56
N THR A 28 4.40 12.12 -9.53
CA THR A 28 3.10 11.90 -10.17
C THR A 28 2.64 10.45 -10.03
N ALA A 29 1.33 10.25 -10.12
CA ALA A 29 0.71 8.95 -10.29
C ALA A 29 0.00 8.89 -11.64
N ALA A 30 0.23 7.82 -12.41
CA ALA A 30 -0.52 7.50 -13.62
C ALA A 30 -1.44 6.31 -13.31
N VAL A 31 -2.74 6.47 -13.59
CA VAL A 31 -3.77 5.47 -13.29
C VAL A 31 -4.28 4.87 -14.59
N SER A 32 -4.16 3.56 -14.73
CA SER A 32 -4.68 2.81 -15.88
C SER A 32 -5.41 1.57 -15.36
N VAL A 33 -6.65 1.77 -14.89
CA VAL A 33 -7.49 0.71 -14.32
C VAL A 33 -8.82 0.61 -15.05
N SER A 34 -9.32 -0.61 -15.20
CA SER A 34 -10.63 -0.91 -15.77
C SER A 34 -11.46 -1.74 -14.80
N GLY A 35 -12.79 -1.77 -14.99
CA GLY A 35 -13.70 -2.54 -14.12
C GLY A 35 -14.03 -1.88 -12.78
N ALA A 36 -13.63 -0.61 -12.56
CA ALA A 36 -13.93 0.14 -11.34
C ALA A 36 -15.38 0.69 -11.28
N GLY A 37 -16.16 0.52 -12.35
CA GLY A 37 -17.53 1.05 -12.49
C GLY A 37 -17.57 2.40 -13.22
N SER A 38 -18.77 2.98 -13.31
CA SER A 38 -19.02 4.24 -14.04
C SER A 38 -19.32 5.37 -13.05
N CYS A 39 -18.28 6.07 -12.62
CA CYS A 39 -18.38 7.29 -11.81
C CYS A 39 -17.28 8.27 -12.23
N ALA A 40 -17.48 9.57 -11.94
CA ALA A 40 -16.56 10.63 -12.38
C ALA A 40 -15.15 10.51 -11.76
N SER A 41 -15.04 9.89 -10.58
CA SER A 41 -13.77 9.68 -9.91
C SER A 41 -13.86 8.53 -8.92
N VAL A 42 -12.77 7.80 -8.75
CA VAL A 42 -12.61 6.76 -7.73
C VAL A 42 -11.52 7.15 -6.73
N ASN A 43 -11.64 6.62 -5.51
CA ASN A 43 -10.74 6.93 -4.40
C ASN A 43 -9.63 5.88 -4.31
N PHE A 44 -8.39 6.37 -4.22
CA PHE A 44 -7.21 5.55 -3.92
C PHE A 44 -6.65 5.92 -2.55
N SER A 45 -6.22 4.91 -1.80
CA SER A 45 -5.61 5.05 -0.48
C SER A 45 -4.36 4.20 -0.38
N LEU A 46 -3.22 4.83 -0.17
CA LEU A 46 -1.97 4.16 0.17
C LEU A 46 -2.00 3.77 1.66
N ARG A 47 -1.71 2.50 1.97
CA ARG A 47 -1.83 1.93 3.32
C ARG A 47 -0.53 1.29 3.78
N VAL A 48 -0.35 1.26 5.10
CA VAL A 48 0.94 0.96 5.76
C VAL A 48 1.45 -0.46 5.52
N PHE A 49 0.55 -1.44 5.39
CA PHE A 49 0.93 -2.84 5.26
C PHE A 49 0.66 -3.40 3.87
N PRO A 50 1.45 -4.42 3.46
CA PRO A 50 1.23 -5.06 2.17
C PRO A 50 0.00 -5.95 2.18
N VAL A 51 -0.52 -6.19 0.99
CA VAL A 51 -1.57 -7.18 0.78
C VAL A 51 -0.98 -8.59 0.90
N MET A 52 -1.52 -9.37 1.84
CA MET A 52 -1.17 -10.79 2.02
C MET A 52 -2.28 -11.67 1.42
N TYR A 53 -2.24 -11.86 0.09
CA TYR A 53 -3.23 -12.66 -0.62
C TYR A 53 -3.29 -14.10 -0.09
N GLY A 54 -4.50 -14.65 0.06
CA GLY A 54 -4.71 -16.03 0.53
C GLY A 54 -4.53 -16.24 2.04
N HIS A 55 -3.97 -15.27 2.77
CA HIS A 55 -3.84 -15.34 4.24
C HIS A 55 -5.11 -14.89 4.96
N PHE A 56 -5.90 -14.00 4.35
CA PHE A 56 -7.12 -13.44 4.93
C PHE A 56 -8.28 -13.55 3.95
N ALA A 57 -9.49 -13.78 4.47
CA ALA A 57 -10.72 -13.77 3.66
C ALA A 57 -11.01 -12.37 3.07
N GLN A 58 -10.60 -11.31 3.77
CA GLN A 58 -10.75 -9.91 3.35
C GLN A 58 -9.38 -9.22 3.32
N PRO A 59 -8.55 -9.48 2.29
CA PRO A 59 -7.17 -9.01 2.27
C PRO A 59 -7.03 -7.48 2.21
N CYS A 60 -8.06 -6.76 1.75
CA CYS A 60 -8.05 -5.30 1.65
C CYS A 60 -8.69 -4.57 2.84
N SER A 61 -9.09 -5.29 3.90
CA SER A 61 -9.66 -4.64 5.08
C SER A 61 -8.60 -3.85 5.82
N GLU A 62 -8.98 -2.73 6.44
CA GLU A 62 -8.08 -1.87 7.21
C GLU A 62 -7.35 -2.64 8.33
N ALA A 63 -8.02 -3.62 8.95
CA ALA A 63 -7.41 -4.49 9.95
C ALA A 63 -6.23 -5.33 9.41
N ASN A 64 -6.13 -5.53 8.10
CA ASN A 64 -5.10 -6.36 7.45
C ASN A 64 -4.05 -5.54 6.70
N ILE A 65 -4.43 -4.40 6.10
CA ILE A 65 -3.52 -3.52 5.34
C ILE A 65 -3.16 -2.22 6.06
N GLY A 66 -3.71 -1.99 7.25
CA GLY A 66 -3.43 -0.83 8.09
C GLY A 66 -4.20 0.44 7.69
N SER A 67 -3.98 1.50 8.46
CA SER A 67 -4.56 2.82 8.21
C SER A 67 -4.07 3.42 6.89
N SER A 68 -4.89 4.29 6.29
CA SER A 68 -4.42 5.08 5.14
C SER A 68 -3.40 6.13 5.58
N ILE A 69 -2.32 6.27 4.79
CA ILE A 69 -1.27 7.28 4.98
C ILE A 69 -1.29 8.35 3.88
N PHE A 70 -1.97 8.11 2.77
CA PHE A 70 -2.11 9.06 1.69
C PHE A 70 -3.33 8.71 0.83
N ASN A 71 -4.12 9.71 0.45
CA ASN A 71 -5.29 9.54 -0.40
C ASN A 71 -5.19 10.44 -1.63
N PHE A 72 -5.67 9.95 -2.76
CA PHE A 72 -5.88 10.76 -3.96
C PHE A 72 -7.07 10.21 -4.75
N THR A 73 -7.61 11.02 -5.64
CA THR A 73 -8.69 10.61 -6.54
C THR A 73 -8.21 10.64 -7.97
N ALA A 74 -8.79 9.79 -8.81
CA ALA A 74 -8.56 9.82 -10.25
C ALA A 74 -9.82 9.44 -10.99
N ASP A 75 -9.99 10.00 -12.19
CA ASP A 75 -10.96 9.50 -13.16
C ASP A 75 -10.33 8.30 -13.87
N PRO A 76 -10.86 7.07 -13.69
CA PRO A 76 -10.30 5.88 -14.31
C PRO A 76 -10.46 5.84 -15.84
N SER A 77 -11.28 6.73 -16.42
CA SER A 77 -11.43 6.90 -17.86
C SER A 77 -10.47 7.94 -18.46
N SER A 78 -9.74 8.68 -17.62
CA SER A 78 -8.78 9.70 -18.03
C SER A 78 -7.35 9.19 -17.94
N ASN A 79 -6.51 9.62 -18.89
CA ASN A 79 -5.07 9.35 -18.90
C ASN A 79 -4.26 10.47 -18.22
N ALA A 80 -4.93 11.38 -17.51
CA ALA A 80 -4.26 12.48 -16.81
C ALA A 80 -3.39 11.95 -15.66
N THR A 81 -2.20 12.54 -15.49
CA THR A 81 -1.35 12.27 -14.35
C THR A 81 -1.82 13.07 -13.12
N ILE A 82 -1.79 12.42 -11.96
CA ILE A 82 -2.19 13.02 -10.68
C ILE A 82 -0.94 13.51 -9.95
N ASN A 83 -0.97 14.73 -9.43
CA ASN A 83 0.10 15.24 -8.58
C ASN A 83 0.04 14.58 -7.20
N VAL A 84 1.12 13.93 -6.80
CA VAL A 84 1.29 13.26 -5.49
C VAL A 84 2.56 13.73 -4.78
N SER A 85 3.02 14.96 -5.03
CA SER A 85 4.18 15.59 -4.37
C SER A 85 4.21 15.41 -2.86
N ARG A 86 3.08 15.63 -2.19
CA ARG A 86 2.93 15.44 -0.73
C ARG A 86 3.24 14.03 -0.24
N LEU A 87 3.05 13.00 -1.07
CA LEU A 87 3.44 11.63 -0.72
C LEU A 87 4.97 11.51 -0.61
N PHE A 88 5.68 12.13 -1.54
CA PHE A 88 7.13 12.03 -1.68
C PHE A 88 7.92 13.02 -0.82
N GLU A 89 7.27 14.00 -0.17
CA GLU A 89 7.91 14.90 0.81
C GLU A 89 8.57 14.13 1.96
N ASN A 90 7.90 13.07 2.45
CA ASN A 90 8.34 12.30 3.61
C ASN A 90 8.69 10.84 3.29
N ARG A 91 8.45 10.37 2.04
CA ARG A 91 8.60 8.96 1.66
C ARG A 91 9.19 8.83 0.27
N THR A 92 10.47 8.47 0.19
CA THR A 92 11.16 8.23 -1.08
C THR A 92 10.97 6.80 -1.60
N ASN A 93 10.55 5.86 -0.75
CA ASN A 93 10.32 4.46 -1.10
C ASN A 93 8.87 4.05 -0.77
N LEU A 94 8.16 3.52 -1.77
CA LEU A 94 6.78 3.04 -1.64
C LEU A 94 6.64 1.51 -1.64
N ASP A 95 7.74 0.74 -1.70
CA ASP A 95 7.71 -0.72 -1.61
C ASP A 95 6.88 -1.18 -0.40
N ASP A 96 6.27 -2.34 -0.52
CA ASP A 96 5.60 -3.04 0.57
C ASP A 96 4.41 -2.31 1.21
N PHE A 97 4.07 -1.09 0.77
CA PHE A 97 2.76 -0.53 1.00
C PHE A 97 1.73 -1.25 0.14
N SER A 98 0.47 -1.07 0.48
CA SER A 98 -0.63 -1.43 -0.40
C SER A 98 -1.34 -0.19 -0.90
N LEU A 99 -1.86 -0.26 -2.11
CA LEU A 99 -2.77 0.72 -2.67
C LEU A 99 -4.15 0.08 -2.72
N SER A 100 -5.10 0.64 -1.96
CA SER A 100 -6.51 0.26 -2.06
C SER A 100 -7.25 1.22 -2.98
N LEU A 101 -8.15 0.68 -3.79
CA LEU A 101 -9.07 1.38 -4.67
C LEU A 101 -10.50 1.03 -4.25
N GLN A 102 -11.32 2.05 -3.99
CA GLN A 102 -12.75 1.88 -3.80
C GLN A 102 -13.46 2.07 -5.15
N THR A 103 -14.13 1.02 -5.65
CA THR A 103 -14.89 1.08 -6.90
C THR A 103 -16.15 1.91 -6.72
N CYS A 104 -16.76 2.33 -7.83
CA CYS A 104 -18.00 3.11 -7.83
C CYS A 104 -19.17 2.37 -7.13
N ASN A 105 -19.10 1.03 -7.06
CA ASN A 105 -20.10 0.20 -6.40
C ASN A 105 -19.80 -0.03 -4.90
N GLY A 106 -18.77 0.62 -4.36
CA GLY A 106 -18.38 0.52 -2.94
C GLY A 106 -17.47 -0.66 -2.60
N SER A 107 -17.11 -1.50 -3.57
CA SER A 107 -16.17 -2.61 -3.34
C SER A 107 -14.74 -2.11 -3.21
N ASN A 108 -13.98 -2.65 -2.26
CA ASN A 108 -12.56 -2.34 -2.11
C ASN A 108 -11.71 -3.43 -2.76
N VAL A 109 -10.78 -3.00 -3.61
CA VAL A 109 -9.72 -3.84 -4.18
C VAL A 109 -8.38 -3.28 -3.76
N CYS A 110 -7.34 -4.11 -3.70
CA CYS A 110 -6.02 -3.67 -3.27
C CYS A 110 -4.91 -4.41 -4.00
N ALA A 111 -3.78 -3.72 -4.12
CA ALA A 111 -2.55 -4.19 -4.74
C ALA A 111 -1.35 -3.84 -3.87
N VAL A 112 -0.29 -4.64 -3.92
CA VAL A 112 1.01 -4.28 -3.31
C VAL A 112 1.70 -3.27 -4.21
N VAL A 113 2.24 -2.20 -3.64
CA VAL A 113 3.11 -1.25 -4.32
C VAL A 113 4.55 -1.78 -4.28
N SER A 114 5.22 -1.86 -5.42
CA SER A 114 6.61 -2.31 -5.48
C SER A 114 7.37 -1.78 -6.68
N GLN A 115 8.69 -1.68 -6.57
CA GLN A 115 9.62 -1.42 -7.69
C GLN A 115 10.02 -2.69 -8.45
N GLY A 116 9.58 -3.86 -8.00
CA GLY A 116 10.04 -5.13 -8.53
C GLY A 116 9.69 -6.31 -7.62
N GLN A 117 10.45 -7.39 -7.76
CA GLN A 117 10.15 -8.63 -7.05
C GLN A 117 10.60 -8.60 -5.59
N THR A 118 9.67 -8.93 -4.68
CA THR A 118 9.99 -9.32 -3.32
C THR A 118 10.65 -10.70 -3.32
N LEU A 119 11.84 -10.78 -2.75
CA LEU A 119 12.65 -12.00 -2.67
C LEU A 119 12.29 -12.83 -1.44
N LEU A 120 11.97 -12.18 -0.32
CA LEU A 120 11.66 -12.84 0.93
C LEU A 120 10.61 -12.04 1.71
N THR A 121 9.65 -12.76 2.28
CA THR A 121 8.73 -12.26 3.31
C THR A 121 8.77 -13.21 4.49
N ARG A 122 9.07 -12.71 5.69
CA ARG A 122 8.85 -13.41 6.96
C ARG A 122 7.81 -12.67 7.77
N GLN A 123 6.92 -13.40 8.42
CA GLN A 123 5.87 -12.85 9.29
C GLN A 123 5.98 -13.46 10.68
N ALA A 124 5.89 -12.63 11.71
CA ALA A 124 5.63 -13.04 13.08
C ALA A 124 4.27 -12.48 13.51
N ARG A 125 3.44 -13.33 14.13
CA ARG A 125 2.12 -12.95 14.64
C ARG A 125 2.08 -13.08 16.15
N PHE A 126 1.59 -12.05 16.81
CA PHE A 126 1.46 -11.95 18.26
C PHE A 126 -0.02 -12.01 18.62
N THR A 127 -0.39 -12.83 19.60
CA THR A 127 -1.78 -13.10 20.00
C THR A 127 -1.97 -13.09 21.53
N GLY A 128 -1.07 -12.44 22.26
CA GLY A 128 -1.06 -12.40 23.73
C GLY A 128 -1.33 -10.99 24.24
N PRO A 129 -0.72 -10.59 25.38
CA PRO A 129 -0.81 -9.21 25.89
C PRO A 129 -0.38 -8.15 24.89
N ILE A 130 0.51 -8.52 23.96
CA ILE A 130 0.79 -7.79 22.73
C ILE A 130 0.15 -8.57 21.58
N ALA A 131 -0.62 -7.87 20.76
CA ALA A 131 -1.28 -8.41 19.57
C ALA A 131 -0.85 -7.66 18.32
N GLY A 132 -0.76 -8.39 17.21
CA GLY A 132 -0.50 -7.80 15.90
C GLY A 132 0.50 -8.60 15.07
N ASN A 133 1.11 -7.94 14.09
CA ASN A 133 1.98 -8.58 13.11
C ASN A 133 3.28 -7.81 12.91
N VAL A 134 4.37 -8.54 12.71
CA VAL A 134 5.65 -8.01 12.24
C VAL A 134 6.02 -8.71 10.94
N TYR A 135 6.35 -7.94 9.92
CA TYR A 135 6.83 -8.41 8.63
C TYR A 135 8.28 -7.97 8.42
N ILE A 136 9.11 -8.90 7.97
CA ILE A 136 10.46 -8.64 7.46
C ILE A 136 10.44 -8.95 5.98
N ARG A 137 10.76 -7.95 5.14
CA ARG A 137 10.75 -8.09 3.68
C ARG A 137 12.09 -7.74 3.07
N VAL A 138 12.51 -8.53 2.08
CA VAL A 138 13.71 -8.27 1.29
C VAL A 138 13.27 -8.13 -0.16
N ASN A 139 13.50 -6.96 -0.75
CA ASN A 139 13.13 -6.66 -2.13
C ASN A 139 14.38 -6.59 -3.00
N ARG A 140 14.29 -7.07 -4.24
CA ARG A 140 15.39 -6.96 -5.21
C ARG A 140 15.68 -5.48 -5.47
N GLY A 141 16.95 -5.07 -5.35
CA GLY A 141 17.38 -3.69 -5.59
C GLY A 141 17.32 -2.78 -4.36
N ASN A 142 16.80 -3.25 -3.21
CA ASN A 142 16.90 -2.55 -1.94
C ASN A 142 18.06 -3.14 -1.12
N ALA A 143 18.98 -2.29 -0.65
CA ALA A 143 20.15 -2.71 0.13
C ALA A 143 19.78 -3.20 1.53
N ASN A 144 18.66 -2.72 2.09
CA ASN A 144 18.24 -3.00 3.46
C ASN A 144 16.89 -3.74 3.48
N PRO A 145 16.75 -4.79 4.32
CA PRO A 145 15.46 -5.37 4.62
C PRO A 145 14.51 -4.34 5.23
N ARG A 146 13.22 -4.42 4.90
CA ARG A 146 12.17 -3.59 5.48
C ARG A 146 11.48 -4.32 6.63
N LEU A 147 11.33 -3.63 7.75
CA LEU A 147 10.53 -4.05 8.87
C LEU A 147 9.22 -3.27 8.87
N LEU A 148 8.09 -3.97 8.87
CA LEU A 148 6.76 -3.39 9.01
C LEU A 148 6.10 -4.01 10.23
N ALA A 149 5.68 -3.21 11.20
CA ALA A 149 5.09 -3.71 12.43
C ALA A 149 3.78 -2.98 12.74
N ASP A 150 2.75 -3.74 13.08
CA ASP A 150 1.56 -3.27 13.77
C ASP A 150 1.48 -4.04 15.08
N LEU A 151 1.74 -3.39 16.20
CA LEU A 151 1.69 -4.02 17.51
C LEU A 151 0.88 -3.13 18.44
N MET A 152 -0.08 -3.74 19.13
CA MET A 152 -0.90 -3.08 20.14
C MET A 152 -0.88 -3.87 21.44
N ILE A 153 -1.05 -3.17 22.55
CA ILE A 153 -1.22 -3.78 23.87
C ILE A 153 -2.72 -4.02 24.10
N ILE A 154 -3.11 -5.27 24.31
CA ILE A 154 -4.50 -5.62 24.59
C ILE A 154 -4.90 -5.04 25.95
N GLY A 155 -6.00 -4.29 26.00
CA GLY A 155 -6.54 -3.70 27.23
C GLY A 155 -6.12 -2.24 27.46
N GLN A 156 -5.26 -1.66 26.61
CA GLN A 156 -5.04 -0.22 26.58
C GLN A 156 -5.92 0.45 25.53
N VAL A 157 -6.90 1.24 25.98
CA VAL A 157 -7.69 2.13 25.12
C VAL A 157 -6.90 3.44 24.97
N ASN A 158 -6.74 3.94 23.74
CA ASN A 158 -5.95 5.15 23.39
C ASN A 158 -4.41 5.05 23.51
N ALA A 159 -3.81 3.87 23.28
CA ALA A 159 -2.35 3.77 23.20
C ALA A 159 -1.79 4.60 22.01
N SER A 160 -0.86 5.50 22.29
CA SER A 160 -0.18 6.31 21.26
C SER A 160 0.71 5.42 20.38
N GLN A 161 0.52 5.50 19.07
CA GLN A 161 1.37 4.81 18.09
C GLN A 161 2.83 5.25 18.30
N THR A 162 3.69 4.31 18.67
CA THR A 162 5.10 4.59 18.98
C THR A 162 5.97 4.07 17.84
N ASN A 163 6.75 4.96 17.22
CA ASN A 163 7.73 4.56 16.22
C ASN A 163 8.88 3.84 16.92
N ILE A 164 9.04 2.54 16.67
CA ILE A 164 10.16 1.75 17.18
C ILE A 164 11.20 1.62 16.07
N THR A 165 12.39 2.17 16.30
CA THR A 165 13.57 1.92 15.47
C THR A 165 14.31 0.73 16.09
N LEU A 166 14.44 -0.37 15.33
CA LEU A 166 15.30 -1.49 15.75
C LEU A 166 16.74 -1.18 15.33
N HIS A 167 17.67 -1.25 16.30
CA HIS A 167 19.11 -1.11 16.09
C HIS A 167 19.76 -2.45 15.71
#